data_AF-A0A7C0XYL7-F1
#
_entry.id   AF-A0A7C0XYL7-F1
#
_cell.length_a   1.000
_cell.length_b   1.000
_cell.length_c   1.000
_cell.angle_alpha   90.00
_cell.angle_beta   90.00
_cell.angle_gamma   90.00
#
_symmetry.space_group_name_H-M   'P 1'
#
loop_
_entity.id
_entity.type
_entity.pdbx_description
1 polymer ?
#
loop_
_entity_poly.entity_id
_entity_poly.type
_entity_poly.pdbx_seq_one_letter_code
_entity_poly.pdbx_strand_id
1 'polypeptide(L)' 'MRKGFTLVEIMIVVAIIALLAAIAIPNLLRARITANESAAQANLRTISTALENYAAANNGSYATDESDL' A
#
# COMPACT_ATOMS: atom_id res chain seq x y z
N MET A 1 -16.38 17.98 -43.60
CA MET A 1 -16.18 16.52 -43.56
C MET A 1 -15.51 16.18 -42.24
N ARG A 2 -16.17 15.40 -41.39
CA ARG A 2 -15.63 15.04 -40.07
C ARG A 2 -14.79 13.77 -40.25
N LYS A 3 -13.46 13.87 -40.14
CA LYS A 3 -12.56 12.71 -40.17
C LYS A 3 -12.93 11.82 -38.97
N GLY A 4 -13.43 10.62 -39.24
CA GLY A 4 -13.59 9.58 -38.23
C GLY A 4 -12.25 8.91 -37.93
N PHE A 5 -12.12 8.36 -36.72
CA PHE A 5 -10.99 7.52 -36.34
C PHE A 5 -10.91 6.29 -37.24
N THR A 6 -9.69 5.88 -37.59
CA THR A 6 -9.47 4.63 -38.30
C THR A 6 -9.51 3.46 -37.31
N LEU A 7 -9.99 2.29 -37.76
CA LEU A 7 -9.95 1.07 -36.94
C LEU A 7 -8.51 0.68 -36.58
N VAL A 8 -7.56 0.93 -37.48
CA VAL A 8 -6.14 0.65 -37.29
C VAL A 8 -5.54 1.48 -36.15
N GLU A 9 -5.91 2.77 -36.04
CA GLU A 9 -5.48 3.60 -34.91
C GLU A 9 -5.93 3.02 -33.58
N ILE A 10 -7.19 2.61 -33.46
CA ILE A 10 -7.70 2.04 -32.21
C ILE A 10 -7.01 0.70 -31.90
N MET A 11 -6.74 -0.14 -32.90
CA MET A 11 -6.06 -1.43 -32.68
C MET A 11 -4.66 -1.26 -32.09
N ILE A 12 -3.85 -0.36 -32.66
CA ILE A 12 -2.49 -0.13 -32.18
C ILE A 12 -2.51 0.46 -30.76
N VAL A 13 -3.44 1.38 -30.49
CA VAL A 13 -3.59 1.99 -29.16
C VAL A 13 -3.92 0.95 -28.10
N VAL A 14 -4.90 0.08 -28.36
CA VAL A 14 -5.28 -0.97 -27.41
C VAL A 14 -4.15 -1.99 -27.22
N ALA A 15 -3.40 -2.33 -28.28
CA ALA A 15 -2.25 -3.22 -28.19
C ALA A 15 -1.14 -2.66 -27.27
N ILE A 16 -0.83 -1.36 -27.39
CA ILE A 16 0.16 -0.71 -26.53
C ILE A 16 -0.34 -0.63 -25.08
N ILE A 17 -1.61 -0.27 -24.86
CA ILE A 17 -2.21 -0.22 -23.52
C ILE A 17 -2.17 -1.61 -22.86
N ALA A 18 -2.51 -2.68 -23.61
CA ALA A 18 -2.47 -4.04 -23.10
C ALA A 18 -1.05 -4.48 -22.72
N LEU A 19 -0.05 -4.14 -23.54
CA LEU A 19 1.36 -4.40 -23.24
C LEU A 19 1.82 -3.68 -21.96
N LEU A 20 1.50 -2.40 -21.83
CA LEU A 20 1.83 -1.62 -20.64
C LEU A 20 1.12 -2.16 -19.40
N ALA A 21 -0.17 -2.49 -19.51
CA ALA A 21 -0.96 -3.05 -18.42
C ALA A 21 -0.41 -4.42 -17.96
N ALA A 22 0.02 -5.27 -18.89
CA ALA A 22 0.60 -6.57 -18.57
C ALA A 22 1.85 -6.47 -17.70
N ILE A 23 2.67 -5.42 -17.88
CA ILE A 23 3.87 -5.19 -17.06
C ILE A 23 3.52 -4.40 -15.77
N ALA A 24 2.63 -3.42 -15.88
CA ALA A 24 2.30 -2.51 -14.78
C ALA A 24 1.46 -3.17 -13.67
N ILE A 25 0.47 -4.00 -14.03
CA ILE A 25 -0.44 -4.63 -13.05
C ILE A 25 0.30 -5.54 -12.06
N PRO A 26 1.15 -6.51 -12.46
CA PRO A 26 1.84 -7.36 -11.49
C PRO A 26 2.79 -6.55 -10.60
N ASN A 27 3.45 -5.52 -11.14
CA ASN A 27 4.29 -4.63 -10.37
C ASN A 27 3.49 -3.84 -9.32
N LEU A 28 2.33 -3.29 -9.71
CA LEU A 28 1.43 -2.59 -8.81
C LEU A 28 0.90 -3.49 -7.69
N LEU A 29 0.55 -4.74 -7.99
CA LEU A 29 0.10 -5.70 -6.99
C LEU A 29 1.19 -6.00 -5.96
N ARG A 30 2.44 -6.23 -6.41
CA ARG A 30 3.58 -6.41 -5.51
C ARG A 30 3.83 -5.18 -4.65
N ALA A 31 3.85 -3.99 -5.25
CA ALA A 31 4.04 -2.73 -4.54
C ALA A 31 2.97 -2.51 -3.45
N ARG A 32 1.71 -2.86 -3.72
CA ARG A 32 0.63 -2.79 -2.72
C ARG A 32 0.86 -3.74 -1.54
N ILE A 33 1.29 -4.97 -1.80
CA ILE A 33 1.58 -5.94 -0.73
C ILE A 33 2.71 -5.41 0.16
N THR A 34 3.82 -4.99 -0.43
CA THR A 34 4.96 -4.42 0.31
C THR A 34 4.58 -3.15 1.07
N ALA A 35 3.74 -2.27 0.49
CA ALA A 35 3.26 -1.08 1.16
C ALA A 35 2.41 -1.42 2.39
N ASN A 36 1.50 -2.40 2.27
CA ASN A 36 0.68 -2.86 3.39
C ASN A 36 1.52 -3.50 4.49
N GLU A 37 2.51 -4.31 4.12
CA GLU A 37 3.45 -4.91 5.06
C GLU A 37 4.26 -3.84 5.79
N SER A 38 4.79 -2.85 5.07
CA SER A 38 5.52 -1.73 5.64
C SER A 38 4.65 -0.89 6.59
N ALA A 39 3.38 -0.65 6.23
CA ALA A 39 2.43 0.06 7.08
C ALA A 39 2.13 -0.74 8.37
N ALA A 40 1.91 -2.05 8.25
CA ALA A 40 1.70 -2.91 9.42
C ALA A 40 2.92 -2.91 10.35
N GLN A 41 4.13 -3.04 9.80
CA GLN A 41 5.37 -2.97 10.59
C GLN A 41 5.54 -1.60 11.27
N ALA A 42 5.22 -0.51 10.58
CA ALA A 42 5.27 0.84 11.16
C ALA A 42 4.28 0.98 12.32
N ASN A 43 3.03 0.53 12.14
CA ASN A 43 2.01 0.56 13.20
C ASN A 43 2.44 -0.26 14.43
N LEU A 44 2.98 -1.46 14.23
CA LEU A 44 3.49 -2.29 15.33
C LEU A 44 4.65 -1.62 16.08
N ARG A 45 5.56 -0.95 15.36
CA ARG A 45 6.63 -0.17 15.99
C ARG A 45 6.07 0.98 16.81
N THR A 46 5.08 1.71 16.28
CA THR A 46 4.39 2.78 17.02
C THR A 46 3.75 2.27 18.30
N ILE A 47 3.06 1.11 18.24
CA ILE A 47 2.44 0.49 19.43
C ILE A 47 3.52 0.02 20.42
N SER A 48 4.59 -0.64 19.96
CA SER A 48 5.71 -1.08 20.82
C SER A 48 6.31 0.11 21.57
N THR A 49 6.59 1.20 20.86
CA THR A 49 7.12 2.42 21.47
C THR A 49 6.13 3.04 22.46
N ALA A 50 4.82 3.03 22.16
CA ALA A 50 3.81 3.51 23.11
C ALA A 50 3.77 2.66 24.39
N LEU A 51 3.82 1.34 24.26
CA LEU A 51 3.88 0.40 25.38
C LEU A 51 5.17 0.56 26.22
N GLU A 52 6.32 0.71 25.55
CA GLU A 52 7.60 0.97 26.21
C GLU A 52 7.57 2.30 26.98
N ASN A 53 6.99 3.35 26.39
CA ASN A 53 6.82 4.64 27.06
C ASN A 53 5.89 4.53 28.28
N TYR A 54 4.78 3.80 28.16
CA TYR A 54 3.88 3.54 29.28
C TYR A 54 4.58 2.77 30.40
N ALA A 55 5.31 1.70 30.06
CA ALA A 55 6.06 0.92 31.03
C ALA A 55 7.15 1.74 31.71
N ALA A 56 7.86 2.60 30.98
CA ALA A 56 8.85 3.51 31.55
C ALA A 56 8.22 4.49 32.57
N ALA A 57 7.00 4.95 32.33
CA ALA A 57 6.27 5.82 33.26
C ALA A 57 5.69 5.06 34.47
N ASN A 58 5.38 3.77 34.31
CA ASN A 58 4.69 2.94 35.31
C ASN A 58 5.58 1.84 35.91
N ASN A 59 6.84 2.15 36.24
CA ASN A 59 7.75 1.24 36.96
C ASN A 59 7.96 -0.13 36.28
N GLY A 60 7.89 -0.19 34.95
CA GLY A 60 8.07 -1.40 34.15
C GLY A 60 6.80 -2.25 33.96
N SER A 61 5.63 -1.75 34.41
CA SER A 61 4.35 -2.41 34.19
C SER A 61 3.77 -2.03 32.82
N TYR A 62 3.40 -3.03 32.01
CA TYR A 62 2.75 -2.81 30.72
C TYR A 62 1.23 -2.64 30.90
N ALA A 63 0.60 -1.84 30.04
CA ALA A 63 -0.84 -1.67 30.01
C ALA A 63 -1.54 -3.03 29.80
N THR A 64 -2.50 -3.36 30.66
CA THR A 64 -3.25 -4.64 30.60
C THR A 64 -4.62 -4.50 29.98
N ASP A 65 -5.14 -3.27 29.89
CA ASP A 65 -6.42 -2.92 29.27
C ASP A 65 -6.24 -1.72 28.31
N GLU A 66 -7.12 -1.61 27.30
CA GLU A 66 -7.11 -0.48 26.36
C GLU A 66 -7.37 0.88 27.05
N SER A 67 -7.97 0.87 28.25
CA SER A 67 -8.17 2.07 29.07
C SER A 67 -6.89 2.66 29.65
N ASP A 68 -5.81 1.87 29.66
CA ASP A 68 -4.54 2.23 30.28
C ASP A 68 -3.54 2.82 29.26
N LEU A 69 -3.83 2.71 27.96
CA LEU A 69 -3.05 3.30 26.85
C LEU A 69 -3.48 4.75 26.57
#